data_AF-A0A539D074-F1
#
_entry.id   AF-A0A539D074-F1
#
_cell.length_a   1.000
_cell.length_b   1.000
_cell.length_c   1.000
_cell.angle_alpha   90.00
_cell.angle_beta   90.00
_cell.angle_gamma   90.00
#
_symmetry.space_group_name_H-M   'P 1'
#
loop_
_entity.id
_entity.type
_entity.pdbx_description
1 polymer ?
#
loop_
_entity_poly.entity_id
_entity_poly.type
_entity_poly.pdbx_seq_one_letter_code
_entity_poly.pdbx_strand_id
1 'polypeptide(L)'
;TRAAIAAAADARAQAVVARQNAARDVANARVHMAQGADQMVAGAGQMREESARLRDPAYRATQIERARERGETVTDAELQALSLRLPAQADRLEQRAVALRERAARQQS
;
A
#
# COMPACT_ATOMS: atom_id res chain seq x y z
N THR A 1 4.91 -29.99 43.94
CA THR A 1 3.67 -29.82 44.73
C THR A 1 2.47 -29.80 43.81
N ARG A 2 1.26 -30.10 44.31
CA ARG A 2 0.01 -30.03 43.50
C ARG A 2 -0.21 -28.64 42.88
N ALA A 3 0.17 -27.58 43.59
CA ALA A 3 0.15 -26.20 43.09
C ALA A 3 1.08 -25.98 41.89
N ALA A 4 2.29 -26.56 41.88
CA ALA A 4 3.21 -26.45 40.75
C ALA A 4 2.67 -27.17 39.50
N ILE A 5 1.96 -28.29 39.67
CA ILE A 5 1.33 -29.03 38.57
C ILE A 5 0.17 -28.21 37.97
N ALA A 6 -0.68 -27.61 38.81
CA ALA A 6 -1.77 -26.75 38.36
C ALA A 6 -1.25 -25.52 37.61
N ALA A 7 -0.25 -24.82 38.16
CA ALA A 7 0.38 -23.67 37.50
C ALA A 7 1.02 -24.03 36.16
N ALA A 8 1.66 -25.21 36.06
CA ALA A 8 2.21 -25.69 34.80
C ALA A 8 1.12 -26.03 33.76
N ALA A 9 -0.03 -26.55 34.18
CA ALA A 9 -1.16 -26.81 33.30
C ALA A 9 -1.78 -25.51 32.78
N ASP A 10 -1.98 -24.52 33.66
CA ASP A 10 -2.52 -23.20 33.30
C ASP A 10 -1.58 -22.46 32.35
N ALA A 11 -0.26 -22.47 32.62
CA ALA A 11 0.73 -21.86 31.73
C ALA A 11 0.73 -22.51 30.33
N ARG A 12 0.56 -23.83 30.25
CA ARG A 12 0.43 -24.54 28.96
C ARG A 12 -0.85 -24.14 28.23
N ALA A 13 -1.98 -24.05 28.92
CA ALA A 13 -3.25 -23.62 28.33
C ALA A 13 -3.15 -22.19 27.77
N GLN A 14 -2.58 -21.27 28.55
CA GLN A 14 -2.34 -19.89 28.12
C GLN A 14 -1.38 -19.82 26.91
N ALA A 15 -0.31 -20.61 26.92
CA ALA A 15 0.62 -20.67 25.79
C ALA A 15 -0.04 -21.18 24.50
N VAL A 16 -0.97 -22.14 24.60
CA VAL A 16 -1.74 -22.62 23.44
C VAL A 16 -2.62 -21.51 22.87
N VAL A 17 -3.37 -20.81 23.73
CA VAL A 17 -4.23 -19.69 23.30
C VAL A 17 -3.40 -18.56 22.69
N ALA A 18 -2.28 -18.19 23.31
CA ALA A 18 -1.39 -17.16 22.78
C ALA A 18 -0.84 -17.51 21.39
N ARG A 19 -0.46 -18.79 21.18
CA ARG A 19 0.00 -19.27 19.86
C ARG A 19 -1.11 -19.22 18.82
N GLN A 20 -2.35 -19.58 19.18
CA GLN A 20 -3.49 -19.51 18.27
C GLN A 20 -3.79 -18.06 17.86
N ASN A 21 -3.79 -17.14 18.82
CA ASN A 21 -3.99 -15.72 18.54
C ASN A 21 -2.89 -15.16 17.65
N ALA A 22 -1.62 -15.44 17.97
CA ALA A 22 -0.49 -15.02 17.14
C ALA A 22 -0.58 -15.56 15.71
N ALA A 23 -0.97 -16.82 15.53
CA ALA A 23 -1.16 -17.40 14.20
C ALA A 23 -2.28 -16.68 13.41
N ARG A 24 -3.37 -16.31 14.07
CA ARG A 24 -4.46 -15.54 13.47
C ARG A 24 -4.01 -14.13 13.09
N ASP A 25 -3.28 -13.45 13.96
CA ASP A 25 -2.81 -12.09 13.72
C ASP A 25 -1.84 -12.04 12.53
N VAL A 26 -0.94 -13.02 12.44
CA VAL A 26 -0.06 -13.19 11.28
C VAL A 26 -0.88 -13.44 10.02
N ALA A 27 -1.89 -14.32 10.05
CA ALA A 27 -2.75 -14.57 8.90
C ALA A 27 -3.49 -13.30 8.44
N ASN A 28 -4.05 -12.52 9.36
CA ASN A 28 -4.71 -11.25 9.05
C ASN A 28 -3.73 -10.23 8.47
N ALA A 29 -2.53 -10.11 9.05
CA ALA A 29 -1.49 -9.22 8.54
C ALA A 29 -1.12 -9.54 7.09
N ARG A 30 -1.03 -10.83 6.72
CA ARG A 30 -0.79 -11.27 5.33
C ARG A 30 -1.88 -10.80 4.38
N VAL A 31 -3.15 -10.95 4.75
CA VAL A 31 -4.28 -10.48 3.94
C VAL A 31 -4.20 -8.98 3.72
N HIS A 32 -3.97 -8.21 4.77
CA HIS A 32 -3.84 -6.75 4.66
C HIS A 32 -2.62 -6.32 3.83
N MET A 33 -1.49 -7.01 3.95
CA MET A 33 -0.31 -6.74 3.13
C MET A 33 -0.59 -7.03 1.64
N ALA A 34 -1.25 -8.14 1.32
CA ALA A 34 -1.63 -8.47 -0.06
C ALA A 34 -2.59 -7.40 -0.64
N GLN A 35 -3.63 -7.04 0.10
CA GLN A 35 -4.57 -5.98 -0.29
C GLN A 35 -3.87 -4.63 -0.49
N GLY A 36 -2.95 -4.27 0.41
CA GLY A 36 -2.14 -3.05 0.28
C GLY A 36 -1.28 -3.07 -0.99
N ALA A 37 -0.70 -4.22 -1.33
CA ALA A 37 0.08 -4.36 -2.57
C ALA A 37 -0.81 -4.22 -3.83
N ASP A 38 -2.02 -4.76 -3.82
CA ASP A 38 -2.96 -4.60 -4.93
C ASP A 38 -3.37 -3.14 -5.13
N GLN A 39 -3.63 -2.41 -4.04
CA GLN A 39 -3.91 -0.98 -4.07
C GLN A 39 -2.73 -0.18 -4.61
N MET A 40 -1.49 -0.54 -4.24
CA MET A 40 -0.28 0.09 -4.79
C MET A 40 -0.17 -0.10 -6.31
N VAL A 41 -0.43 -1.31 -6.82
CA VAL A 41 -0.42 -1.57 -8.27
C VAL A 41 -1.51 -0.76 -8.98
N ALA A 42 -2.72 -0.72 -8.42
CA ALA A 42 -3.80 0.08 -9.00
C ALA A 42 -3.45 1.58 -9.04
N GLY A 43 -2.88 2.12 -7.96
CA GLY A 43 -2.40 3.51 -7.90
C GLY A 43 -1.28 3.78 -8.91
N ALA A 44 -0.37 2.83 -9.13
CA ALA A 44 0.67 2.95 -10.15
C ALA A 44 0.07 3.02 -11.57
N GLY A 45 -0.96 2.21 -11.86
CA GLY A 45 -1.73 2.30 -13.10
C GLY A 45 -2.34 3.68 -13.32
N GLN A 46 -3.03 4.21 -12.30
CA GLN A 46 -3.62 5.55 -12.34
C GLN A 46 -2.57 6.65 -12.58
N MET A 47 -1.39 6.54 -11.95
CA MET A 47 -0.29 7.48 -12.18
C MET A 47 0.18 7.47 -13.64
N ARG A 48 0.26 6.30 -14.28
CA ARG A 48 0.66 6.19 -15.70
C ARG A 48 -0.41 6.76 -16.63
N GLU A 49 -1.67 6.48 -16.37
CA GLU A 49 -2.80 7.03 -17.12
C GLU A 49 -2.86 8.56 -16.99
N GLU A 50 -2.69 9.09 -15.78
CA GLU A 50 -2.63 10.53 -15.55
C GLU A 50 -1.43 11.17 -16.25
N SER A 51 -0.26 10.55 -16.17
CA SER A 51 0.92 10.96 -16.94
C SER A 51 0.63 11.04 -18.43
N ALA A 52 -0.02 10.02 -19.00
CA ALA A 52 -0.35 10.00 -20.42
C ALA A 52 -1.31 11.14 -20.80
N ARG A 53 -2.33 11.39 -19.98
CA ARG A 53 -3.28 12.50 -20.19
C ARG A 53 -2.60 13.86 -20.07
N LEU A 54 -1.73 14.06 -19.08
CA LEU A 54 -1.00 15.32 -18.90
C LEU A 54 -0.02 15.65 -20.03
N ARG A 55 0.32 14.70 -20.92
CA ARG A 55 1.10 15.01 -22.13
C ARG A 55 0.30 15.82 -23.15
N ASP A 56 -1.02 15.71 -23.15
CA ASP A 56 -1.91 16.48 -24.01
C ASP A 56 -2.05 17.93 -23.50
N PRO A 57 -1.66 18.96 -24.29
CA PRO A 57 -1.84 20.35 -23.93
C PRO A 57 -3.30 20.75 -23.65
N ALA A 58 -4.27 20.17 -24.37
CA ALA A 58 -5.69 20.50 -24.16
C ALA A 58 -6.19 20.00 -22.79
N TYR A 59 -5.72 18.82 -22.38
CA TYR A 59 -5.99 18.30 -21.04
C TYR A 59 -5.35 19.19 -19.96
N ARG A 60 -4.09 19.61 -20.13
CA ARG A 60 -3.43 20.52 -19.17
C ARG A 60 -4.16 21.87 -19.07
N ALA A 61 -4.57 22.46 -20.18
CA ALA A 61 -5.37 23.69 -20.18
C ALA A 61 -6.67 23.53 -19.37
N THR A 62 -7.37 22.41 -19.54
CA THR A 62 -8.58 22.09 -18.76
C THR A 62 -8.27 21.99 -17.26
N GLN A 63 -7.15 21.36 -16.88
CA GLN A 63 -6.77 21.21 -15.48
C GLN A 63 -6.36 22.54 -14.83
N ILE A 64 -5.71 23.44 -15.58
CA ILE A 64 -5.39 24.80 -15.14
C ILE A 64 -6.67 25.60 -14.88
N GLU A 65 -7.66 25.51 -15.77
CA GLU A 65 -8.92 26.22 -15.58
C GLU A 65 -9.66 25.72 -14.35
N ARG A 66 -9.76 24.39 -14.18
CA ARG A 66 -10.33 23.79 -12.96
C ARG A 66 -9.59 24.19 -11.69
N ALA A 67 -8.27 24.35 -11.74
CA ALA A 67 -7.49 24.84 -10.60
C ALA A 67 -7.87 26.29 -10.27
N ARG A 68 -7.97 27.15 -11.27
CA ARG A 68 -8.42 28.54 -11.11
C ARG A 68 -9.82 28.64 -10.52
N GLU A 69 -10.76 27.80 -10.96
CA GLU A 69 -12.12 27.72 -10.40
C GLU A 69 -12.11 27.40 -8.90
N ARG A 70 -11.13 26.63 -8.43
CA ARG A 70 -10.91 26.32 -7.00
C ARG A 70 -10.09 27.37 -6.26
N GLY A 71 -9.64 28.44 -6.94
CA GLY A 71 -8.74 29.45 -6.37
C GLY A 71 -7.27 28.98 -6.25
N GLU A 72 -6.91 27.89 -6.91
CA GLU A 72 -5.55 27.35 -6.95
C GLU A 72 -4.79 27.94 -8.16
N THR A 73 -3.47 28.12 -8.01
CA THR A 73 -2.59 28.48 -9.13
C THR A 73 -1.77 27.27 -9.52
N VAL A 74 -1.97 26.80 -10.76
CA VAL A 74 -1.22 25.72 -11.39
C VAL A 74 -0.82 26.16 -12.79
N THR A 75 0.42 25.87 -13.18
CA THR A 75 1.00 26.25 -14.47
C THR A 75 1.14 25.05 -15.41
N ASP A 76 1.23 25.33 -16.71
CA ASP A 76 1.48 24.31 -17.72
C ASP A 76 2.81 23.58 -17.48
N ALA A 77 3.85 24.33 -17.10
CA ALA A 77 5.17 23.79 -16.79
C ALA A 77 5.15 22.83 -15.60
N GLU A 78 4.36 23.11 -14.56
CA GLU A 78 4.20 22.21 -13.41
C GLU A 78 3.49 20.91 -13.80
N LEU A 79 2.42 21.00 -14.59
CA LEU A 79 1.69 19.84 -15.08
C LEU A 79 2.53 18.99 -16.04
N GLN A 80 3.33 19.63 -16.90
CA GLN A 80 4.28 18.94 -17.76
C GLN A 80 5.38 18.25 -16.93
N ALA A 81 5.95 18.94 -15.94
CA ALA A 81 6.92 18.36 -15.01
C ALA A 81 6.32 17.17 -14.23
N LEU A 82 5.05 17.27 -13.83
CA LEU A 82 4.33 16.18 -13.18
C LEU A 82 4.19 14.95 -14.10
N SER A 83 3.81 15.15 -15.37
CA SER A 83 3.72 14.06 -16.35
C SER A 83 5.02 13.27 -16.50
N LEU A 84 6.17 13.93 -16.35
CA LEU A 84 7.49 13.31 -16.45
C LEU A 84 7.85 12.51 -15.20
N ARG A 85 7.37 12.92 -14.02
CA ARG A 85 7.70 12.30 -12.73
C ARG A 85 6.79 11.13 -12.37
N LEU A 86 5.54 11.15 -12.82
CA LEU A 86 4.54 10.15 -12.47
C LEU A 86 4.93 8.70 -12.85
N PRO A 87 5.50 8.41 -14.04
CA PRO A 87 5.95 7.06 -14.37
C PRO A 87 7.00 6.51 -13.39
N ALA A 88 8.01 7.31 -13.06
CA ALA A 88 9.03 6.91 -12.09
C ALA A 88 8.49 6.76 -10.65
N GLN A 89 7.38 7.43 -10.32
CA GLN A 89 6.67 7.19 -9.06
C GLN A 89 5.87 5.89 -9.10
N ALA A 90 5.20 5.60 -10.22
CA ALA A 90 4.49 4.35 -10.46
C ALA A 90 5.42 3.13 -10.34
N ASP A 91 6.60 3.19 -10.96
CA ASP A 91 7.57 2.08 -10.91
C ASP A 91 8.05 1.82 -9.47
N ARG A 92 8.31 2.88 -8.69
CA ARG A 92 8.66 2.75 -7.26
C ARG A 92 7.52 2.17 -6.45
N LEU A 93 6.27 2.51 -6.78
CA LEU A 93 5.09 2.00 -6.09
C LEU A 93 4.89 0.51 -6.38
N GLU A 94 5.10 0.06 -7.62
CA GLU A 94 5.06 -1.35 -7.99
C GLU A 94 6.18 -2.16 -7.34
N GLN A 95 7.40 -1.63 -7.30
CA GLN A 95 8.51 -2.28 -6.58
C GLN A 95 8.18 -2.47 -5.10
N ARG A 96 7.55 -1.48 -4.45
CA ARG A 96 7.06 -1.59 -3.07
C ARG A 96 5.95 -2.64 -2.94
N ALA A 97 5.03 -2.70 -3.89
CA ALA A 97 3.98 -3.71 -3.92
C ALA A 97 4.57 -5.13 -4.01
N VAL A 98 5.56 -5.35 -4.88
CA VAL A 98 6.28 -6.64 -4.99
C VAL A 98 6.95 -6.99 -3.66
N ALA A 99 7.72 -6.07 -3.09
CA ALA A 99 8.38 -6.29 -1.79
C ALA A 99 7.37 -6.60 -0.66
N LEU A 100 6.19 -5.98 -0.69
CA LEU A 100 5.13 -6.22 0.27
C LEU A 100 4.51 -7.61 0.10
N ARG A 101 4.24 -8.05 -1.14
CA ARG A 101 3.77 -9.41 -1.43
C ARG A 101 4.79 -10.46 -1.01
N GLU A 102 6.07 -10.23 -1.28
CA GLU A 102 7.13 -11.13 -0.84
C GLU A 102 7.22 -11.20 0.70
N ARG A 103 7.07 -10.08 1.40
CA ARG A 103 7.01 -10.07 2.88
C ARG A 103 5.82 -10.88 3.39
N ALA A 104 4.64 -10.71 2.79
CA ALA A 104 3.45 -11.49 3.13
C ALA A 104 3.67 -12.99 2.90
N ALA A 105 4.35 -13.36 1.80
CA ALA A 105 4.69 -14.75 1.49
C ALA A 105 5.74 -15.33 2.46
N ARG A 106 6.79 -14.59 2.80
CA ARG A 106 7.85 -15.04 3.73
C ARG A 106 7.35 -15.25 5.15
N GLN A 107 6.31 -14.54 5.58
CA GLN A 107 5.70 -14.80 6.88
C GLN A 107 5.02 -16.18 6.96
N GLN A 108 4.93 -16.97 5.87
CA GLN A 108 4.39 -18.34 5.85
C GLN A 108 5.28 -19.40 6.53
N SER A 109 6.59 -19.16 6.69
CA SER A 109 7.55 -20.08 7.33
C SER A 109 7.72 -19.79 8.81
#